data_AF-A0A0Q9M5J4-F1
#
_entry.id   AF-A0A0Q9M5J4-F1
#
_cell.length_a   1.000
_cell.length_b   1.000
_cell.length_c   1.000
_cell.angle_alpha   90.00
_cell.angle_beta   90.00
_cell.angle_gamma   90.00
#
_symmetry.space_group_name_H-M   'P 1'
#
loop_
_entity.id
_entity.type
_entity.pdbx_description
1 polymer ?
#
loop_
_entity_poly.entity_id
_entity_poly.type
_entity_poly.pdbx_seq_one_letter_code
_entity_poly.pdbx_strand_id
1 'polypeptide(L)'
;MTTPNGPTPERTLGQLVADATHDMSTIVRSEIALAKAEITTEAKTAGKSAAMFGAAAFVGLLGLIFFFHTIVAVLDIWLPEWAGYLITTALLFAVAGILALVGKNNIAKVNGKPERTIKNAQETVQALKSGD
;
A
#
# COMPACT_ATOMS: atom_id res chain seq x y z
N MET A 1 -18.24 64.44 30.31
CA MET A 1 -17.40 63.33 29.81
C MET A 1 -17.89 63.00 28.41
N THR A 2 -17.06 63.24 27.39
CA THR A 2 -17.43 63.23 25.97
C THR A 2 -17.26 61.84 25.36
N THR A 3 -18.35 61.21 24.94
CA THR A 3 -18.35 60.07 24.01
C THR A 3 -18.17 60.59 22.58
N PRO A 4 -17.10 60.20 21.84
CA PRO A 4 -17.00 60.52 20.42
C PRO A 4 -17.88 59.54 19.63
N ASN A 5 -19.09 59.98 19.24
CA ASN A 5 -19.86 59.33 18.19
C ASN A 5 -19.39 59.88 16.84
N GLY A 6 -18.37 59.25 16.26
CA GLY A 6 -18.04 59.38 14.84
C GLY A 6 -18.94 58.43 14.02
N PRO A 7 -19.28 58.77 12.77
CA PRO A 7 -20.08 57.90 11.92
C PRO A 7 -19.36 56.57 11.72
N THR A 8 -19.98 55.46 12.10
CA THR A 8 -19.52 54.11 11.75
C THR A 8 -19.43 54.04 10.22
N PRO A 9 -18.23 53.85 9.63
CA PRO A 9 -18.12 53.75 8.18
C PRO A 9 -18.97 52.56 7.71
N GLU A 10 -19.97 52.82 6.87
CA GLU A 10 -20.68 51.73 6.20
C GLU A 10 -19.67 50.91 5.39
N ARG A 11 -19.63 49.61 5.65
CA ARG A 11 -18.71 48.70 4.98
C ARG A 11 -19.04 48.71 3.49
N THR A 12 -18.03 49.03 2.68
CA THR A 12 -18.21 49.09 1.23
C THR A 12 -18.40 47.67 0.66
N LEU A 13 -19.16 47.53 -0.43
CA LEU A 13 -19.33 46.25 -1.12
C LEU A 13 -17.99 45.61 -1.53
N GLY A 14 -16.99 46.44 -1.86
CA GLY A 14 -15.63 45.98 -2.15
C GLY A 14 -14.92 45.33 -0.95
N GLN A 15 -15.14 45.83 0.27
CA GLN A 15 -14.61 45.22 1.48
C GLN A 15 -15.29 43.89 1.82
N LEU A 16 -16.59 43.75 1.56
CA LEU A 16 -17.32 42.49 1.78
C LEU A 16 -16.88 41.39 0.81
N VAL A 17 -16.66 41.73 -0.46
CA VAL A 17 -16.13 40.79 -1.47
C VAL A 17 -14.69 40.41 -1.17
N ALA A 18 -13.86 41.37 -0.72
CA ALA A 18 -12.49 41.09 -0.31
C ALA A 18 -12.42 40.13 0.89
N ASP A 19 -13.25 40.33 1.92
CA ASP A 19 -13.31 39.47 3.09
C ASP A 19 -13.83 38.06 2.75
N ALA A 20 -14.90 37.95 1.95
CA ALA A 20 -15.41 36.64 1.50
C ALA A 20 -14.36 35.86 0.69
N THR A 21 -13.59 36.54 -0.16
CA THR A 21 -12.50 35.93 -0.94
C THR A 21 -11.34 35.50 -0.03
N HIS A 22 -11.05 36.28 1.01
CA HIS A 22 -10.04 35.96 2.02
C HIS A 22 -10.45 34.74 2.86
N ASP A 23 -11.71 34.65 3.28
CA ASP A 23 -12.24 33.52 4.03
C ASP A 23 -12.23 32.25 3.18
N MET A 24 -12.65 32.32 1.91
CA MET A 24 -12.61 31.18 1.00
C MET A 24 -11.16 30.71 0.75
N SER A 25 -10.23 31.64 0.59
CA SER A 25 -8.79 31.32 0.49
C SER A 25 -8.26 30.63 1.75
N THR A 26 -8.77 31.03 2.92
CA THR A 26 -8.38 30.46 4.21
C THR A 26 -8.89 29.03 4.38
N ILE A 27 -10.13 28.75 3.98
CA ILE A 27 -10.70 27.38 3.99
C ILE A 27 -9.94 26.46 3.04
N VAL A 28 -9.68 26.89 1.80
CA VAL A 28 -8.93 26.06 0.84
C VAL A 28 -7.54 25.74 1.38
N ARG A 29 -6.86 26.71 1.98
CA ARG A 29 -5.54 26.49 2.58
C ARG A 29 -5.60 25.55 3.79
N SER A 30 -6.66 25.61 4.60
CA SER A 30 -6.81 24.74 5.77
C SER A 30 -7.13 23.30 5.36
N GLU A 31 -7.96 23.08 4.34
CA GLU A 31 -8.20 21.75 3.78
C GLU A 31 -6.94 21.12 3.19
N ILE A 32 -6.13 21.91 2.46
CA ILE A 32 -4.82 21.44 1.96
C ILE A 32 -3.90 21.08 3.12
N ALA A 33 -3.87 21.91 4.17
CA ALA A 33 -3.04 21.63 5.35
C ALA A 33 -3.49 20.36 6.08
N LEU A 34 -4.81 20.13 6.18
CA LEU A 34 -5.40 18.94 6.78
C LEU A 34 -5.08 17.70 5.96
N ALA A 35 -5.35 17.71 4.66
CA ALA A 35 -5.03 16.62 3.74
C ALA A 35 -3.53 16.28 3.78
N LYS A 36 -2.67 17.29 3.83
CA LYS A 36 -1.22 17.09 3.99
C LYS A 36 -0.88 16.42 5.33
N ALA A 37 -1.52 16.82 6.43
CA ALA A 37 -1.30 16.23 7.74
C ALA A 37 -1.76 14.76 7.80
N GLU A 38 -2.90 14.45 7.19
CA GLU A 38 -3.45 13.10 7.10
C GLU A 38 -2.53 12.19 6.26
N ILE A 39 -2.19 12.61 5.04
CA ILE A 39 -1.26 11.88 4.17
C ILE A 39 0.10 11.68 4.84
N THR A 40 0.62 12.69 5.54
CA THR A 40 1.91 12.55 6.25
C THR A 40 1.82 11.53 7.39
N THR A 41 0.72 11.51 8.12
CA THR A 41 0.48 10.57 9.22
C THR A 41 0.33 9.14 8.71
N GLU A 42 -0.45 8.96 7.64
CA GLU A 42 -0.60 7.69 6.95
C GLU A 42 0.73 7.20 6.38
N ALA A 43 1.47 8.05 5.66
CA ALA A 43 2.76 7.72 5.08
C ALA A 43 3.78 7.31 6.14
N LYS A 44 3.80 7.98 7.30
CA LYS A 44 4.68 7.62 8.42
C LYS A 44 4.31 6.26 9.00
N THR A 45 3.02 5.97 9.14
CA THR A 45 2.52 4.71 9.68
C THR A 45 2.77 3.55 8.70
N ALA A 46 2.49 3.76 7.42
CA ALA A 46 2.80 2.84 6.34
C ALA A 46 4.32 2.59 6.26
N GLY A 47 5.14 3.64 6.34
CA GLY A 47 6.60 3.55 6.32
C GLY A 47 7.17 2.76 7.51
N LYS A 48 6.66 2.99 8.73
CA LYS A 48 7.04 2.20 9.91
C LYS A 48 6.65 0.73 9.72
N SER A 49 5.45 0.47 9.23
CA SER A 49 4.95 -0.89 9.01
C SER A 49 5.79 -1.61 7.95
N ALA A 50 6.10 -0.94 6.83
CA ALA A 50 6.97 -1.47 5.79
C ALA A 50 8.38 -1.78 6.33
N ALA A 51 8.95 -0.89 7.15
CA ALA A 51 10.24 -1.13 7.79
C ALA A 51 10.20 -2.33 8.75
N MET A 52 9.14 -2.45 9.56
CA MET A 52 8.96 -3.59 10.48
C MET A 52 8.78 -4.91 9.73
N PHE A 53 7.98 -4.94 8.66
CA PHE A 53 7.82 -6.12 7.82
C PHE A 53 9.11 -6.47 7.09
N GLY A 54 9.86 -5.48 6.60
CA GLY A 54 11.18 -5.69 6.00
C GLY A 54 12.17 -6.30 6.99
N ALA A 55 12.22 -5.78 8.22
CA ALA A 55 13.05 -6.33 9.29
C ALA A 55 12.61 -7.76 9.68
N ALA A 56 11.30 -8.00 9.81
CA ALA A 56 10.77 -9.32 10.10
C ALA A 56 11.10 -10.33 8.99
N ALA A 57 10.99 -9.94 7.72
CA ALA A 57 11.39 -10.76 6.58
C ALA A 57 12.89 -11.08 6.60
N PHE A 58 13.73 -10.08 6.90
CA PHE A 58 15.18 -10.28 7.02
C PHE A 58 15.54 -11.24 8.15
N VAL A 59 15.01 -11.02 9.36
CA VAL A 59 15.23 -11.90 10.51
C VAL A 59 14.68 -13.30 10.24
N GLY A 60 13.52 -13.40 9.60
CA GLY A 60 12.95 -14.68 9.17
C GLY A 60 13.85 -15.43 8.20
N LEU A 61 14.45 -14.72 7.22
CA LEU A 61 15.43 -15.30 6.29
C LEU A 61 16.67 -15.82 7.02
N LEU A 62 17.21 -15.05 7.96
CA LEU A 62 18.32 -15.52 8.81
C LEU A 62 17.92 -16.77 9.60
N GLY A 63 16.73 -16.76 10.20
CA GLY A 63 16.17 -17.91 10.92
C GLY A 63 16.09 -19.16 10.04
N LEU A 64 15.65 -19.04 8.78
CA LEU A 64 15.63 -20.16 7.84
C LEU A 64 17.03 -20.70 7.51
N ILE A 65 18.02 -19.82 7.34
CA ILE A 65 19.42 -20.23 7.10
C ILE A 65 19.92 -21.06 8.29
N PHE A 66 19.77 -20.55 9.51
CA PHE A 66 20.17 -21.28 10.72
C PHE A 66 19.36 -22.55 10.95
N PHE A 67 18.08 -22.57 10.58
CA PHE A 67 17.25 -23.76 10.65
C PHE A 67 17.77 -24.88 9.75
N PHE A 68 18.08 -24.60 8.48
CA PHE A 68 18.66 -25.61 7.58
C PHE A 68 20.04 -26.05 8.05
N HIS A 69 20.87 -25.14 8.56
CA HIS A 69 22.14 -25.51 9.17
C HIS A 69 21.96 -26.44 10.38
N THR A 70 20.93 -26.18 11.20
CA THR A 70 20.57 -27.04 12.34
C THR A 70 20.14 -28.43 11.87
N ILE A 71 19.35 -28.54 10.79
CA ILE A 71 18.98 -29.85 10.22
C ILE A 71 20.23 -30.63 9.82
N VAL A 72 21.16 -29.99 9.09
CA VAL A 72 22.42 -30.63 8.68
C VAL A 72 23.21 -31.07 9.90
N ALA A 73 23.38 -30.20 10.90
CA ALA A 73 24.12 -30.50 12.12
C ALA A 73 23.50 -31.66 12.93
N VAL A 74 22.17 -31.76 12.98
CA VAL A 74 21.48 -32.88 13.64
C VAL A 74 21.65 -34.18 12.86
N LEU A 75 21.61 -34.14 11.53
CA LEU A 75 21.84 -35.31 10.70
C LEU A 75 23.29 -35.80 10.78
N ASP A 76 24.25 -34.88 10.90
CA ASP A 76 25.69 -35.17 11.03
C ASP A 76 26.04 -35.99 12.30
N ILE A 77 25.16 -36.00 13.31
CA ILE A 77 25.30 -36.86 14.50
C ILE A 77 25.28 -38.36 14.11
N TRP A 78 24.53 -38.72 13.07
CA TRP A 78 24.27 -40.12 12.69
C TRP A 78 24.80 -40.49 11.32
N LEU A 79 25.07 -39.50 10.46
CA LEU A 79 25.44 -39.65 9.06
C LEU A 79 26.68 -38.80 8.77
N PRO A 80 27.45 -39.11 7.71
CA PRO A 80 28.49 -38.20 7.24
C PRO A 80 27.90 -36.84 6.81
N GLU A 81 28.63 -35.77 7.06
CA GLU A 81 28.24 -34.38 6.77
C GLU A 81 27.65 -34.19 5.36
N TRP A 82 28.28 -34.79 4.34
CA TRP A 82 27.82 -34.70 2.94
C TRP A 82 26.40 -35.25 2.74
N ALA A 83 26.02 -36.30 3.48
CA ALA A 83 24.69 -36.90 3.41
C ALA A 83 23.66 -35.99 4.08
N GLY A 84 24.02 -35.32 5.18
CA GLY A 84 23.19 -34.30 5.83
C GLY A 84 22.84 -33.15 4.89
N TYR A 85 23.83 -32.62 4.16
CA TYR A 85 23.60 -31.60 3.14
C TYR A 85 22.72 -32.09 1.98
N LEU A 86 22.95 -33.32 1.51
CA LEU A 86 22.16 -33.90 0.40
C LEU A 86 20.69 -34.07 0.79
N ILE A 87 20.41 -34.60 1.99
CA ILE A 87 19.05 -34.77 2.49
C ILE A 87 18.35 -33.42 2.65
N THR A 88 19.04 -32.43 3.23
CA THR A 88 18.49 -31.08 3.41
C THR A 88 18.21 -30.40 2.06
N THR A 89 19.08 -30.62 1.07
CA THR A 89 18.87 -30.13 -0.31
C THR A 89 17.66 -30.79 -0.96
N ALA A 90 17.50 -32.10 -0.80
CA ALA A 90 16.34 -32.83 -1.32
C ALA A 90 15.03 -32.32 -0.68
N LEU A 91 15.04 -32.05 0.63
CA LEU A 91 13.91 -31.43 1.34
C LEU A 91 13.54 -30.07 0.72
N LEU A 92 14.53 -29.21 0.47
CA LEU A 92 14.32 -27.91 -0.18
C LEU A 92 13.70 -28.03 -1.57
N PHE A 93 14.21 -28.94 -2.41
CA PHE A 93 13.63 -29.15 -3.74
C PHE A 93 12.22 -29.73 -3.69
N ALA A 94 11.91 -30.58 -2.72
CA ALA A 94 10.55 -31.07 -2.52
C ALA A 94 9.59 -29.91 -2.18
N VAL A 95 9.98 -29.03 -1.25
CA VAL A 95 9.20 -27.83 -0.90
C VAL A 95 9.05 -26.89 -2.11
N ALA A 96 10.13 -26.62 -2.84
CA ALA A 96 10.10 -25.79 -4.04
C ALA A 96 9.17 -26.36 -5.12
N GLY A 97 9.21 -27.69 -5.33
CA GLY A 97 8.31 -28.40 -6.23
C GLY A 97 6.84 -28.24 -5.83
N ILE A 98 6.51 -28.42 -4.55
CA ILE A 98 5.15 -28.23 -4.04
C ILE A 98 4.69 -26.78 -4.26
N LEU A 99 5.52 -25.79 -3.89
CA LEU A 99 5.18 -24.38 -4.07
C LEU A 99 4.99 -24.02 -5.54
N ALA A 100 5.83 -24.53 -6.44
CA ALA A 100 5.69 -24.33 -7.89
C ALA A 100 4.39 -24.94 -8.43
N LEU A 101 4.01 -26.13 -7.96
CA LEU A 101 2.75 -26.78 -8.33
C LEU A 101 1.53 -26.00 -7.82
N VAL A 102 1.56 -25.56 -6.55
CA VAL A 102 0.50 -24.72 -5.96
C VAL A 102 0.38 -23.40 -6.72
N GLY A 103 1.50 -22.73 -7.01
CA GLY A 103 1.55 -21.50 -7.79
C GLY A 103 0.96 -21.68 -9.19
N LYS A 104 1.37 -22.74 -9.91
CA LYS A 104 0.82 -23.09 -11.22
C LYS A 104 -0.69 -23.31 -11.16
N ASN A 105 -1.17 -24.04 -10.16
CA ASN A 105 -2.61 -24.31 -9.99
C ASN A 105 -3.40 -23.05 -9.65
N ASN A 106 -2.83 -22.13 -8.86
CA ASN A 106 -3.47 -20.87 -8.54
C ASN A 106 -3.56 -19.95 -9.76
N ILE A 107 -2.49 -19.86 -10.56
CA ILE A 107 -2.50 -19.11 -11.83
C ILE A 107 -3.53 -19.70 -12.79
N ALA A 108 -3.60 -21.03 -12.90
CA ALA A 108 -4.57 -21.71 -13.77
C ALA A 108 -6.04 -21.48 -13.35
N LYS A 109 -6.30 -21.18 -12.07
CA LYS A 109 -7.65 -20.87 -11.56
C LYS A 109 -8.05 -19.41 -11.78
N VAL A 110 -7.09 -18.52 -11.96
CA VAL A 110 -7.38 -17.12 -12.28
C VAL A 110 -7.65 -17.05 -13.78
N ASN A 111 -8.93 -17.05 -14.17
CA ASN A 111 -9.33 -16.65 -15.52
C ASN A 111 -8.84 -15.22 -15.75
N GLY A 112 -7.67 -15.08 -16.39
CA GLY A 112 -6.95 -13.82 -16.59
C GLY A 112 -7.65 -12.79 -17.47
N LYS A 113 -8.91 -13.02 -17.85
CA LYS A 113 -9.75 -12.04 -18.53
C LYS A 113 -10.75 -11.51 -17.52
N PRO A 114 -10.70 -10.21 -17.16
CA PRO A 114 -11.77 -9.58 -16.41
C PRO A 114 -12.99 -9.43 -17.33
N GLU A 115 -13.71 -10.53 -17.54
CA GLU A 115 -14.82 -10.65 -18.49
C GLU A 115 -15.88 -9.58 -18.27
N ARG A 116 -16.16 -9.25 -16.99
CA ARG A 116 -17.11 -8.18 -16.63
C ARG A 116 -16.59 -6.81 -17.03
N THR A 117 -15.30 -6.52 -16.83
CA THR A 117 -14.69 -5.24 -17.21
C THR A 117 -14.66 -5.08 -18.73
N ILE A 118 -14.32 -6.16 -19.45
CA ILE A 118 -14.33 -6.18 -20.91
C ILE A 118 -15.75 -6.01 -21.46
N LYS A 119 -16.74 -6.70 -20.87
CA LYS A 119 -18.15 -6.58 -21.24
C LYS A 119 -18.68 -5.15 -21.02
N ASN A 120 -18.42 -4.57 -19.85
CA ASN A 120 -18.83 -3.19 -19.55
C ASN A 120 -18.18 -2.17 -20.49
N ALA A 121 -16.89 -2.35 -20.83
CA ALA A 121 -16.22 -1.50 -21.80
C ALA A 121 -16.82 -1.65 -23.21
N GLN A 122 -17.16 -2.86 -23.64
CA GLN A 122 -17.83 -3.12 -24.92
C GLN A 122 -19.24 -2.51 -24.97
N GLU A 123 -20.02 -2.63 -23.89
CA GLU A 123 -21.35 -2.03 -23.77
C GLU A 123 -21.27 -0.49 -23.81
N THR A 124 -20.28 0.10 -23.14
CA THR A 124 -20.04 1.55 -23.17
C THR A 124 -19.69 2.01 -24.59
N VAL A 125 -18.81 1.30 -25.30
CA VAL A 125 -18.44 1.63 -26.68
C VAL A 125 -19.61 1.44 -27.65
N GLN A 126 -20.44 0.40 -27.47
CA GLN A 126 -21.64 0.21 -28.29
C GLN A 126 -22.67 1.30 -28.05
N ALA A 127 -22.93 1.69 -26.79
CA ALA A 127 -23.85 2.76 -26.46
C ALA A 127 -23.45 4.10 -27.09
N LEU A 128 -22.14 4.39 -27.18
CA LEU A 128 -21.62 5.58 -27.85
C LEU A 128 -21.72 5.50 -29.38
N LYS A 129 -21.68 4.30 -29.97
CA LYS A 129 -21.73 4.10 -31.43
C LYS A 129 -23.16 4.02 -31.99
N SER A 130 -24.13 3.69 -31.15
CA SER A 130 -25.56 3.59 -31.50
C SER A 130 -26.36 4.86 -31.17
N GLY A 131 -25.69 5.93 -30.73
CA GLY A 131 -26.30 7.21 -30.31
C GLY A 131 -26.38 8.28 -31.40
N ASP A 132 -26.12 7.95 -32.66
CA ASP A 132 -26.36 8.77 -33.86
C ASP A 132 -27.46 8.14 -34.73
#